data_AF-A0A2V9ZSG0-F1
#
_entry.id   AF-A0A2V9ZSG0-F1
#
_cell.length_a   1.000
_cell.length_b   1.000
_cell.length_c   1.000
_cell.angle_alpha   90.00
_cell.angle_beta   90.00
_cell.angle_gamma   90.00
#
_symmetry.space_group_name_H-M   'P 1'
#
loop_
_entity.id
_entity.type
_entity.pdbx_description
1 polymer ?
#
loop_
_entity_poly.entity_id
_entity_poly.type
_entity_poly.pdbx_seq_one_letter_code
_entity_poly.pdbx_strand_id
1 'polypeptide(L)'
;MWPLIMLYLIAGGWVTPAAASGEAASASEDSTARYLDSIRRNPQLLIAFLQGLPKGGDLHNHLPGAIYAESFIDFAASDGFCVDRTTSVLIAPPCDRGCQKFTSKPAISCAYQDPVLYNSIIDAWSMRNWNREESAHDHFFATFDKFFPAIFNHIGDSLAEAASRAAADHLQYLELMNTSDGMQAALLGAKLGWDDDFGKQRDKLLGGGLKDVASATRKELDRDEGKMHALLKCGTPQASPGCDVKARFLYQVLRGLPREQVFAQIVLGFELAQADSRFVGLNLVMPEDWYVPMHDFELHMQMLDYLHRIYPKVHISLHADELAMGLVPPEGLRFHIRDSIERGHAERIGHGVAVMNEHDPLGLMREMSQRNVL
;
A
#
# COMPACT_ATOMS: atom_id res chain seq x y z
N MET A 1 -36.45 -61.76 -31.33
CA MET A 1 -36.51 -60.38 -30.80
C MET A 1 -36.95 -60.41 -29.34
N TRP A 2 -36.08 -60.87 -28.44
CA TRP A 2 -36.25 -60.88 -26.98
C TRP A 2 -34.86 -60.57 -26.40
N PRO A 3 -34.64 -59.54 -25.58
CA PRO A 3 -33.34 -59.34 -24.94
C PRO A 3 -33.31 -59.97 -23.55
N LEU A 4 -32.17 -60.61 -23.25
CA LEU A 4 -31.78 -61.09 -21.93
C LEU A 4 -31.54 -59.91 -20.98
N ILE A 5 -32.01 -60.05 -19.73
CA ILE A 5 -31.66 -59.19 -18.60
C ILE A 5 -30.43 -59.79 -17.91
N MET A 6 -29.34 -59.03 -17.85
CA MET A 6 -28.13 -59.38 -17.10
C MET A 6 -28.12 -58.58 -15.79
N LEU A 7 -28.19 -59.28 -14.65
CA LEU A 7 -28.23 -58.71 -13.31
C LEU A 7 -26.79 -58.50 -12.80
N TYR A 8 -26.37 -57.25 -12.58
CA TYR A 8 -25.13 -56.95 -11.86
C TYR A 8 -25.43 -56.60 -10.40
N LEU A 9 -24.89 -57.39 -9.48
CA LEU A 9 -24.86 -57.12 -8.03
C LEU A 9 -23.78 -56.07 -7.74
N ILE A 10 -24.19 -54.87 -7.29
CA ILE A 10 -23.28 -53.87 -6.73
C ILE A 10 -23.33 -54.01 -5.20
N ALA A 11 -22.23 -54.46 -4.60
CA ALA A 11 -22.06 -54.45 -3.14
C ALA A 11 -21.80 -53.01 -2.68
N GLY A 12 -22.75 -52.43 -1.95
CA GLY A 12 -22.63 -51.11 -1.35
C GLY A 12 -21.77 -51.14 -0.08
N GLY A 13 -20.51 -50.71 -0.19
CA GLY A 13 -19.69 -50.33 0.96
C GLY A 13 -20.03 -48.90 1.40
N TRP A 14 -20.59 -48.74 2.59
CA TRP A 14 -20.78 -47.44 3.21
C TRP A 14 -19.43 -46.96 3.75
N VAL A 15 -18.82 -45.99 3.06
CA VAL A 15 -17.69 -45.23 3.61
C VAL A 15 -18.29 -44.13 4.49
N THR A 16 -18.16 -44.27 5.80
CA THR A 16 -18.41 -43.18 6.74
C THR A 16 -17.33 -42.11 6.54
N PRO A 17 -17.69 -40.84 6.28
CA PRO A 17 -16.69 -39.78 6.20
C PRO A 17 -16.12 -39.53 7.60
N ALA A 18 -14.80 -39.55 7.72
CA ALA A 18 -14.09 -39.20 8.93
C ALA A 18 -14.24 -37.69 9.21
N ALA A 19 -15.06 -37.35 10.21
CA ALA A 19 -15.05 -36.04 10.83
C ALA A 19 -13.91 -36.00 11.86
N ALA A 20 -12.71 -35.55 11.47
CA ALA A 20 -11.57 -35.49 12.39
C ALA A 20 -10.59 -34.33 12.13
N SER A 21 -11.01 -33.25 11.47
CA SER A 21 -10.14 -32.09 11.20
C SER A 21 -10.51 -30.81 11.96
N GLY A 22 -11.72 -30.69 12.51
CA GLY A 22 -12.17 -29.48 13.22
C GLY A 22 -11.75 -29.39 14.70
N GLU A 23 -11.75 -30.50 15.43
CA GLU A 23 -11.46 -30.55 16.88
C GLU A 23 -9.97 -30.39 17.23
N ALA A 24 -9.07 -30.79 16.33
CA ALA A 24 -7.63 -30.68 16.56
C ALA A 24 -7.09 -29.26 16.29
N ALA A 25 -7.71 -28.54 15.33
CA ALA A 25 -7.36 -27.16 15.03
C ALA A 25 -7.74 -26.22 16.21
N SER A 26 -8.93 -26.40 16.79
CA SER A 26 -9.37 -25.62 17.95
C SER A 26 -8.50 -25.86 19.19
N ALA A 27 -8.06 -27.09 19.45
CA ALA A 27 -7.18 -27.39 20.59
C ALA A 27 -5.78 -26.71 20.47
N SER A 28 -5.27 -26.56 19.24
CA SER A 28 -4.01 -25.87 18.95
C SER A 28 -4.15 -24.35 19.11
N GLU A 29 -5.26 -23.78 18.61
CA GLU A 29 -5.60 -22.37 18.78
C GLU A 29 -5.77 -22.01 20.27
N ASP A 30 -6.52 -22.82 21.03
CA ASP A 30 -6.71 -22.63 22.47
C ASP A 30 -5.41 -22.71 23.26
N SER A 31 -4.48 -23.60 22.87
CA SER A 31 -3.16 -23.69 23.49
C SER A 31 -2.32 -22.45 23.20
N THR A 32 -2.34 -21.99 21.95
CA THR A 32 -1.62 -20.79 21.51
C THR A 32 -2.16 -19.54 22.23
N ALA A 33 -3.48 -19.40 22.32
CA ALA A 33 -4.15 -18.31 23.02
C ALA A 33 -3.79 -18.29 24.52
N ARG A 34 -3.82 -19.46 25.20
CA ARG A 34 -3.40 -19.56 26.60
C ARG A 34 -1.94 -19.19 26.81
N TYR A 35 -1.05 -19.58 25.89
CA TYR A 35 0.35 -19.19 25.98
C TYR A 35 0.52 -17.69 25.80
N LEU A 36 -0.09 -17.09 24.77
CA LEU A 36 -0.11 -15.65 24.55
C LEU A 36 -0.60 -14.90 25.80
N ASP A 37 -1.71 -15.33 26.40
CA ASP A 37 -2.24 -14.74 27.63
C ASP A 37 -1.26 -14.82 28.81
N SER A 38 -0.51 -15.92 28.91
CA SER A 38 0.50 -16.10 29.96
C SER A 38 1.72 -15.18 29.80
N ILE A 39 2.08 -14.81 28.55
CA ILE A 39 3.27 -14.01 28.25
C ILE A 39 2.96 -12.56 27.86
N ARG A 40 1.70 -12.15 27.70
CA ARG A 40 1.31 -10.80 27.20
C ARG A 40 1.87 -9.62 28.00
N ARG A 41 2.29 -9.84 29.24
CA ARG A 41 2.94 -8.84 30.11
C ARG A 41 4.46 -9.02 30.24
N ASN A 42 5.04 -9.95 29.50
CA ASN A 42 6.49 -10.18 29.40
C ASN A 42 6.96 -9.78 27.99
N PRO A 43 7.45 -8.55 27.78
CA PRO A 43 7.78 -8.04 26.46
C PRO A 43 8.77 -8.89 25.68
N GLN A 44 9.76 -9.50 26.36
CA GLN A 44 10.79 -10.30 25.70
C GLN A 44 10.21 -11.60 25.13
N LEU A 45 9.39 -12.30 25.91
CA LEU A 45 8.69 -13.49 25.43
C LEU A 45 7.63 -13.15 24.38
N LEU A 46 6.95 -12.00 24.54
CA LEU A 46 5.96 -11.54 23.58
C LEU A 46 6.59 -11.24 22.21
N ILE A 47 7.77 -10.60 22.16
CA ILE A 47 8.51 -10.38 20.92
C ILE A 47 8.84 -11.72 20.24
N ALA A 48 9.44 -12.65 20.97
CA ALA A 48 9.79 -13.96 20.42
C ALA A 48 8.56 -14.73 19.90
N PHE A 49 7.42 -14.63 20.61
CA PHE A 49 6.16 -15.23 20.18
C PHE A 49 5.61 -14.59 18.90
N LEU A 50 5.52 -13.25 18.84
CA LEU A 50 4.95 -12.54 17.69
C LEU A 50 5.83 -12.65 16.43
N GLN A 51 7.15 -12.73 16.59
CA GLN A 51 8.08 -12.97 15.49
C GLN A 51 7.90 -14.36 14.87
N GLY A 52 7.53 -15.37 15.67
CA GLY A 52 7.24 -16.73 15.18
C GLY A 52 5.80 -16.95 14.72
N LEU A 53 4.90 -15.98 14.88
CA LEU A 53 3.49 -16.10 14.51
C LEU A 53 3.33 -16.03 12.99
N PRO A 54 2.66 -16.99 12.33
CA PRO A 54 2.25 -16.84 10.94
C PRO A 54 1.16 -15.77 10.85
N LYS A 55 1.48 -14.61 10.28
CA LYS A 55 0.61 -13.42 10.31
C LYS A 55 -0.38 -13.33 9.14
N GLY A 56 -0.30 -14.25 8.19
CA GLY A 56 -1.19 -14.25 7.04
C GLY A 56 -0.81 -13.16 6.04
N GLY A 57 -1.68 -12.17 5.84
CA GLY A 57 -1.49 -11.11 4.85
C GLY A 57 -1.39 -9.72 5.46
N ASP A 58 -0.49 -8.90 4.92
CA ASP A 58 -0.47 -7.46 5.16
C ASP A 58 -1.25 -6.76 4.04
N LEU A 59 -2.36 -6.10 4.40
CA LEU A 59 -3.34 -5.54 3.47
C LEU A 59 -3.31 -4.01 3.39
N HIS A 60 -2.41 -3.36 4.14
CA HIS A 60 -2.32 -1.90 4.20
C HIS A 60 -0.85 -1.47 4.33
N ASN A 61 -0.13 -1.54 3.21
CA ASN A 61 1.30 -1.29 3.20
C ASN A 61 1.69 -0.40 2.02
N HIS A 62 2.28 0.77 2.30
CA HIS A 62 2.81 1.66 1.27
C HIS A 62 4.21 1.20 0.89
N LEU A 63 4.43 0.84 -0.37
CA LEU A 63 5.75 0.35 -0.81
C LEU A 63 6.89 1.31 -0.44
N PRO A 64 6.79 2.64 -0.69
CA PRO A 64 7.85 3.57 -0.28
C PRO A 64 8.05 3.69 1.24
N GLY A 65 7.03 3.36 2.05
CA GLY A 65 7.11 3.35 3.51
C GLY A 65 7.64 2.03 4.08
N ALA A 66 7.73 0.97 3.26
CA ALA A 66 8.19 -0.37 3.67
C ALA A 66 9.72 -0.54 3.58
N ILE A 67 10.40 0.40 2.94
CA ILE A 67 11.83 0.33 2.65
C ILE A 67 12.61 1.14 3.68
N TYR A 68 13.75 0.60 4.09
CA TYR A 68 14.57 1.26 5.09
C TYR A 68 15.30 2.47 4.50
N ALA A 69 15.49 3.51 5.32
CA ALA A 69 16.24 4.70 4.92
C ALA A 69 17.67 4.35 4.47
N GLU A 70 18.28 3.33 5.10
CA GLU A 70 19.57 2.78 4.70
C GLU A 70 19.56 2.28 3.26
N SER A 71 18.52 1.55 2.84
CA SER A 71 18.37 1.09 1.45
C SER A 71 18.15 2.25 0.49
N PHE A 72 17.39 3.29 0.88
CA PHE A 72 17.26 4.50 0.07
C PHE A 72 18.60 5.24 -0.11
N ILE A 73 19.48 5.23 0.89
CA ILE A 73 20.85 5.77 0.76
C ILE A 73 21.62 4.98 -0.30
N ASP A 74 21.52 3.65 -0.29
CA ASP A 74 22.17 2.77 -1.28
C ASP A 74 21.65 3.02 -2.71
N PHE A 75 20.32 3.11 -2.87
CA PHE A 75 19.68 3.42 -4.16
C PHE A 75 20.12 4.79 -4.70
N ALA A 76 20.04 5.82 -3.86
CA ALA A 76 20.47 7.16 -4.23
C ALA A 76 21.97 7.21 -4.58
N ALA A 77 22.80 6.44 -3.88
CA ALA A 77 24.23 6.34 -4.16
C ALA A 77 24.52 5.67 -5.50
N SER A 78 23.79 4.62 -5.87
CA SER A 78 23.94 3.97 -7.18
C SER A 78 23.53 4.88 -8.34
N ASP A 79 22.54 5.74 -8.12
CA ASP A 79 22.06 6.70 -9.12
C ASP A 79 22.86 8.03 -9.12
N GLY A 80 23.85 8.16 -8.23
CA GLY A 80 24.75 9.32 -8.20
C GLY A 80 24.10 10.61 -7.68
N PHE A 81 23.05 10.49 -6.87
CA PHE A 81 22.40 11.64 -6.26
C PHE A 81 23.29 12.35 -5.24
N CYS A 82 22.95 13.61 -5.00
CA CYS A 82 23.49 14.44 -3.95
C CYS A 82 22.49 14.55 -2.80
N VAL A 83 22.93 14.98 -1.63
CA VAL A 83 22.05 15.27 -0.49
C VAL A 83 22.32 16.65 0.06
N ASP A 84 21.28 17.43 0.30
CA ASP A 84 21.43 18.68 1.06
C ASP A 84 21.64 18.37 2.53
N ARG A 85 22.79 18.78 3.11
CA ARG A 85 23.07 18.53 4.52
C ARG A 85 22.10 19.22 5.48
N THR A 86 21.40 20.27 5.04
CA THR A 86 20.49 21.05 5.89
C THR A 86 19.10 20.43 5.93
N THR A 87 18.59 20.00 4.78
CA THR A 87 17.20 19.52 4.65
C THR A 87 17.11 18.01 4.49
N SER A 88 18.23 17.34 4.25
CA SER A 88 18.33 15.93 3.88
C SER A 88 17.56 15.56 2.61
N VAL A 89 17.22 16.55 1.77
CA VAL A 89 16.55 16.32 0.48
C VAL A 89 17.56 15.79 -0.53
N LEU A 90 17.17 14.77 -1.30
CA LEU A 90 17.93 14.30 -2.44
C LEU A 90 17.86 15.29 -3.61
N ILE A 91 19.01 15.51 -4.24
CA ILE A 91 19.17 16.46 -5.34
C ILE A 91 19.86 15.75 -6.50
N ALA A 92 19.35 15.94 -7.71
CA ALA A 92 19.98 15.44 -8.92
C ALA A 92 21.40 16.02 -9.09
N PRO A 93 22.34 15.28 -9.71
CA PRO A 93 23.69 15.78 -9.99
C PRO A 93 23.68 17.06 -10.86
N PRO A 94 24.76 17.89 -10.80
CA PRO A 94 26.05 17.62 -10.16
C PRO A 94 26.13 17.97 -8.67
N CYS A 95 26.93 17.19 -7.92
CA CYS A 95 27.18 17.42 -6.49
C CYS A 95 28.36 18.36 -6.22
N ASP A 96 28.37 18.97 -5.05
CA ASP A 96 29.54 19.69 -4.54
C ASP A 96 30.72 18.72 -4.35
N ARG A 97 31.93 19.20 -4.65
CA ARG A 97 33.12 18.33 -4.64
C ARG A 97 33.57 17.98 -3.22
N GLY A 98 33.80 16.69 -3.00
CA GLY A 98 34.46 16.16 -1.80
C GLY A 98 33.50 15.86 -0.64
N CYS A 99 33.93 14.99 0.27
CA CYS A 99 33.12 14.52 1.40
C CYS A 99 33.44 15.24 2.72
N GLN A 100 34.03 16.45 2.66
CA GLN A 100 34.32 17.20 3.87
C GLN A 100 33.02 17.53 4.62
N LYS A 101 33.10 17.61 5.96
CA LYS A 101 31.95 17.85 6.85
C LYS A 101 31.14 19.12 6.50
N PHE A 102 31.80 20.10 5.87
CA PHE A 102 31.21 21.40 5.52
C PHE A 102 30.79 21.51 4.05
N THR A 103 30.95 20.44 3.26
CA THR A 103 30.42 20.41 1.89
C THR A 103 28.89 20.43 1.97
N SER A 104 28.23 21.44 1.41
CA SER A 104 26.78 21.64 1.57
C SER A 104 25.93 20.56 0.90
N LYS A 105 26.28 20.21 -0.35
CA LYS A 105 25.54 19.23 -1.17
C LYS A 105 26.45 18.12 -1.69
N PRO A 106 27.08 17.33 -0.80
CA PRO A 106 27.97 16.25 -1.23
C PRO A 106 27.18 15.16 -1.97
N ALA A 107 27.89 14.29 -2.68
CA ALA A 107 27.31 13.03 -3.13
C ALA A 107 26.76 12.26 -1.92
N ILE A 108 25.60 11.63 -2.05
CA ILE A 108 24.98 10.86 -0.95
C ILE A 108 25.90 9.74 -0.45
N SER A 109 26.74 9.17 -1.32
CA SER A 109 27.76 8.17 -0.98
C SER A 109 28.82 8.67 0.00
N CYS A 110 28.97 9.99 0.20
CA CYS A 110 29.81 10.53 1.27
C CYS A 110 29.31 10.16 2.67
N ALA A 111 28.02 9.82 2.83
CA ALA A 111 27.45 9.42 4.12
C ALA A 111 28.11 8.16 4.69
N TYR A 112 28.59 7.22 3.86
CA TYR A 112 29.29 6.02 4.34
C TYR A 112 30.61 6.31 5.08
N GLN A 113 31.17 7.51 4.92
CA GLN A 113 32.41 7.95 5.58
C GLN A 113 32.15 9.02 6.65
N ASP A 114 30.90 9.47 6.80
CA ASP A 114 30.48 10.52 7.72
C ASP A 114 29.30 10.01 8.55
N PRO A 115 29.55 9.40 9.73
CA PRO A 115 28.49 8.82 10.55
C PRO A 115 27.49 9.85 11.08
N VAL A 116 27.87 11.13 11.13
CA VAL A 116 26.95 12.21 11.50
C VAL A 116 25.97 12.46 10.37
N LEU A 117 26.46 12.59 9.13
CA LEU A 117 25.62 12.73 7.95
C LEU A 117 24.68 11.52 7.78
N TYR A 118 25.23 10.30 7.86
CA TYR A 118 24.46 9.07 7.72
C TYR A 118 23.29 9.01 8.72
N ASN A 119 23.56 9.28 10.00
CA ASN A 119 22.52 9.29 11.01
C ASN A 119 21.51 10.41 10.80
N SER A 120 21.93 11.62 10.42
CA SER A 120 21.00 12.71 10.14
C SER A 120 20.07 12.40 8.98
N ILE A 121 20.55 11.68 7.95
CA ILE A 121 19.72 11.28 6.81
C ILE A 121 18.68 10.26 7.27
N ILE A 122 19.08 9.22 8.00
CA ILE A 122 18.12 8.21 8.49
C ILE A 122 17.09 8.83 9.43
N ASP A 123 17.51 9.69 10.35
CA ASP A 123 16.60 10.38 11.28
C ASP A 123 15.67 11.35 10.54
N ALA A 124 16.08 11.90 9.39
CA ALA A 124 15.24 12.75 8.56
C ALA A 124 14.32 11.98 7.59
N TRP A 125 14.66 10.72 7.30
CA TRP A 125 13.96 9.84 6.35
C TRP A 125 13.11 8.76 7.05
N SER A 126 13.01 8.80 8.38
CA SER A 126 12.26 7.82 9.18
C SER A 126 11.77 8.45 10.48
N MET A 127 10.91 7.76 11.23
CA MET A 127 10.54 8.20 12.59
C MET A 127 11.64 7.94 13.65
N ARG A 128 12.83 7.47 13.24
CA ARG A 128 13.93 7.18 14.18
C ARG A 128 14.41 8.49 14.81
N ASN A 129 14.47 8.51 16.15
CA ASN A 129 14.87 9.67 16.94
C ASN A 129 14.03 10.95 16.72
N TRP A 130 12.81 10.84 16.16
CA TRP A 130 11.89 11.96 16.09
C TRP A 130 11.69 12.59 17.49
N ASN A 131 11.64 13.92 17.52
CA ASN A 131 11.46 14.71 18.73
C ASN A 131 10.34 15.77 18.53
N ARG A 132 9.89 16.39 19.62
CA ARG A 132 8.70 17.25 19.64
C ARG A 132 8.91 18.69 19.11
N GLU A 133 10.02 19.00 18.46
CA GLU A 133 10.26 20.32 17.86
C GLU A 133 9.32 20.60 16.67
N GLU A 134 8.87 19.55 16.00
CA GLU A 134 7.78 19.57 15.01
C GLU A 134 6.73 18.49 15.36
N SER A 135 5.57 18.50 14.70
CA SER A 135 4.58 17.44 14.91
C SER A 135 5.06 16.12 14.27
N ALA A 136 4.68 14.98 14.86
CA ALA A 136 5.01 13.67 14.28
C ALA A 136 4.36 13.49 12.90
N HIS A 137 3.18 14.09 12.70
CA HIS A 137 2.47 14.13 11.43
C HIS A 137 3.28 14.86 10.35
N ASP A 138 3.74 16.08 10.63
CA ASP A 138 4.51 16.88 9.68
C ASP A 138 5.85 16.21 9.36
N HIS A 139 6.53 15.68 10.37
CA HIS A 139 7.77 14.94 10.18
C HIS A 139 7.57 13.71 9.29
N PHE A 140 6.52 12.93 9.58
CA PHE A 140 6.16 11.75 8.80
C PHE A 140 5.89 12.12 7.34
N PHE A 141 5.10 13.16 7.05
CA PHE A 141 4.80 13.49 5.65
C PHE A 141 5.94 14.20 4.92
N ALA A 142 6.77 14.97 5.62
CA ALA A 142 7.94 15.63 5.04
C ALA A 142 9.02 14.63 4.58
N THR A 143 9.03 13.40 5.11
CA THR A 143 10.03 12.38 4.75
C THR A 143 10.00 12.01 3.27
N PHE A 144 8.80 11.90 2.68
CA PHE A 144 8.61 11.34 1.36
C PHE A 144 9.21 12.23 0.28
N ASP A 145 9.02 13.55 0.38
CA ASP A 145 9.64 14.52 -0.54
C ASP A 145 11.18 14.51 -0.48
N LYS A 146 11.76 14.12 0.67
CA LYS A 146 13.22 14.07 0.82
C LYS A 146 13.84 12.90 0.06
N PHE A 147 13.23 11.71 0.13
CA PHE A 147 13.81 10.49 -0.42
C PHE A 147 13.17 9.99 -1.71
N PHE A 148 11.97 10.45 -2.10
CA PHE A 148 11.27 9.94 -3.28
C PHE A 148 12.13 9.82 -4.55
N PRO A 149 13.07 10.75 -4.86
CA PRO A 149 13.95 10.57 -6.00
C PRO A 149 14.74 9.24 -6.02
N ALA A 150 15.06 8.66 -4.85
CA ALA A 150 15.77 7.40 -4.75
C ALA A 150 14.95 6.18 -5.21
N ILE A 151 13.62 6.23 -5.13
CA ILE A 151 12.81 5.03 -5.40
C ILE A 151 12.51 4.83 -6.88
N PHE A 152 12.55 5.89 -7.69
CA PHE A 152 12.00 5.86 -9.06
C PHE A 152 12.64 4.80 -9.98
N ASN A 153 13.93 4.50 -9.83
CA ASN A 153 14.62 3.45 -10.60
C ASN A 153 14.78 2.12 -9.84
N HIS A 154 14.19 2.04 -8.65
CA HIS A 154 14.45 1.01 -7.65
C HIS A 154 13.17 0.33 -7.14
N ILE A 155 12.08 0.37 -7.90
CA ILE A 155 10.83 -0.32 -7.54
C ILE A 155 11.08 -1.83 -7.44
N GLY A 156 11.69 -2.47 -8.44
CA GLY A 156 12.05 -3.90 -8.33
C GLY A 156 12.98 -4.26 -7.16
N ASP A 157 13.90 -3.37 -6.75
CA ASP A 157 14.72 -3.58 -5.54
C ASP A 157 13.85 -3.47 -4.27
N SER A 158 12.97 -2.49 -4.25
CA SER A 158 12.02 -2.25 -3.14
C SER A 158 11.07 -3.43 -2.96
N LEU A 159 10.57 -4.01 -4.05
CA LEU A 159 9.75 -5.23 -3.99
C LEU A 159 10.54 -6.42 -3.41
N ALA A 160 11.81 -6.57 -3.76
CA ALA A 160 12.66 -7.62 -3.21
C ALA A 160 12.90 -7.47 -1.71
N GLU A 161 13.16 -6.25 -1.25
CA GLU A 161 13.29 -5.97 0.19
C GLU A 161 11.97 -6.21 0.93
N ALA A 162 10.86 -5.67 0.42
CA ALA A 162 9.54 -5.84 1.03
C ALA A 162 9.16 -7.33 1.15
N ALA A 163 9.34 -8.12 0.10
CA ALA A 163 9.09 -9.56 0.11
C ALA A 163 10.02 -10.32 1.07
N SER A 164 11.31 -9.96 1.11
CA SER A 164 12.27 -10.58 2.04
C SER A 164 11.92 -10.31 3.50
N ARG A 165 11.54 -9.07 3.82
CA ARG A 165 11.12 -8.68 5.17
C ARG A 165 9.80 -9.34 5.56
N ALA A 166 8.85 -9.40 4.64
CA ALA A 166 7.58 -10.09 4.85
C ALA A 166 7.79 -11.58 5.16
N ALA A 167 8.68 -12.25 4.43
CA ALA A 167 9.01 -13.65 4.72
C ALA A 167 9.71 -13.82 6.08
N ALA A 168 10.64 -12.93 6.42
CA ALA A 168 11.30 -12.92 7.73
C ALA A 168 10.30 -12.69 8.88
N ASP A 169 9.19 -12.01 8.60
CA ASP A 169 8.10 -11.77 9.54
C ASP A 169 6.92 -12.76 9.36
N HIS A 170 7.12 -13.88 8.66
CA HIS A 170 6.12 -14.94 8.48
C HIS A 170 4.78 -14.47 7.87
N LEU A 171 4.84 -13.45 7.01
CA LEU A 171 3.75 -13.08 6.11
C LEU A 171 3.79 -13.95 4.86
N GLN A 172 2.61 -14.28 4.34
CA GLN A 172 2.41 -15.09 3.13
C GLN A 172 1.87 -14.25 1.96
N TYR A 173 1.32 -13.08 2.26
CA TYR A 173 0.64 -12.22 1.30
C TYR A 173 0.89 -10.73 1.61
N LEU A 174 1.06 -9.93 0.57
CA LEU A 174 1.19 -8.47 0.66
C LEU A 174 0.24 -7.80 -0.33
N GLU A 175 -0.42 -6.73 0.10
CA GLU A 175 -1.03 -5.72 -0.78
C GLU A 175 -0.26 -4.42 -0.65
N LEU A 176 0.59 -4.16 -1.64
CA LEU A 176 1.45 -3.00 -1.68
C LEU A 176 0.78 -1.86 -2.43
N MET A 177 0.67 -0.72 -1.77
CA MET A 177 0.19 0.52 -2.36
C MET A 177 1.36 1.22 -3.07
N ASN A 178 1.19 1.50 -4.37
CA ASN A 178 2.17 2.23 -5.18
C ASN A 178 1.50 3.04 -6.30
N THR A 179 2.00 4.25 -6.59
CA THR A 179 1.67 5.01 -7.81
C THR A 179 2.53 4.50 -8.97
N SER A 180 2.22 3.29 -9.45
CA SER A 180 3.07 2.51 -10.37
C SER A 180 3.25 3.10 -11.77
N ASP A 181 2.53 4.16 -12.12
CA ASP A 181 2.60 4.80 -13.43
C ASP A 181 3.58 5.98 -13.48
N GLY A 182 4.29 6.29 -12.39
CA GLY A 182 5.22 7.41 -12.35
C GLY A 182 4.56 8.75 -12.67
N MET A 183 3.34 8.97 -12.17
CA MET A 183 2.54 10.19 -12.34
C MET A 183 2.00 10.47 -13.75
N GLN A 184 2.15 9.54 -14.71
CA GLN A 184 1.73 9.79 -16.09
C GLN A 184 0.22 10.05 -16.25
N ALA A 185 -0.64 9.40 -15.46
CA ALA A 185 -2.08 9.67 -15.47
C ALA A 185 -2.40 11.06 -14.92
N ALA A 186 -1.76 11.48 -13.83
CA ALA A 186 -1.92 12.82 -13.27
C ALA A 186 -1.51 13.90 -14.29
N LEU A 187 -0.33 13.74 -14.91
CA LEU A 187 0.16 14.63 -15.97
C LEU A 187 -0.79 14.67 -17.18
N LEU A 188 -1.37 13.52 -17.56
CA LEU A 188 -2.36 13.46 -18.62
C LEU A 188 -3.65 14.21 -18.25
N GLY A 189 -4.14 14.03 -17.02
CA GLY A 189 -5.29 14.76 -16.49
C GLY A 189 -5.09 16.28 -16.55
N ALA A 190 -3.94 16.76 -16.08
CA ALA A 190 -3.56 18.17 -16.15
C ALA A 190 -3.50 18.69 -17.60
N LYS A 191 -2.90 17.91 -18.51
CA LYS A 191 -2.77 18.27 -19.93
C LYS A 191 -4.13 18.39 -20.62
N LEU A 192 -5.06 17.47 -20.33
CA LEU A 192 -6.36 17.43 -20.99
C LEU A 192 -7.36 18.40 -20.35
N GLY A 193 -7.20 18.71 -19.06
CA GLY A 193 -8.09 19.58 -18.30
C GLY A 193 -9.40 18.91 -17.89
N TRP A 194 -10.21 19.63 -17.12
CA TRP A 194 -11.44 19.13 -16.49
C TRP A 194 -12.69 19.26 -17.37
N ASP A 195 -13.62 18.32 -17.21
CA ASP A 195 -15.01 18.38 -17.67
C ASP A 195 -15.89 17.89 -16.50
N ASP A 196 -16.94 18.64 -16.17
CA ASP A 196 -17.82 18.31 -15.03
C ASP A 196 -18.69 17.05 -15.31
N ASP A 197 -18.80 16.62 -16.58
CA ASP A 197 -19.40 15.35 -16.94
C ASP A 197 -18.36 14.23 -16.84
N PHE A 198 -18.45 13.40 -15.80
CA PHE A 198 -17.51 12.30 -15.57
C PHE A 198 -17.42 11.31 -16.74
N GLY A 199 -18.50 11.12 -17.51
CA GLY A 199 -18.48 10.27 -18.69
C GLY A 199 -17.66 10.86 -19.82
N LYS A 200 -17.87 12.13 -20.12
CA LYS A 200 -17.03 12.85 -21.09
C LYS A 200 -15.59 12.93 -20.62
N GLN A 201 -15.35 13.20 -19.34
CA GLN A 201 -14.00 13.27 -18.79
C GLN A 201 -13.29 11.92 -18.90
N ARG A 202 -13.97 10.82 -18.57
CA ARG A 202 -13.44 9.45 -18.72
C ARG A 202 -13.13 9.14 -20.18
N ASP A 203 -14.07 9.40 -21.10
CA ASP A 203 -13.87 9.12 -22.53
C ASP A 203 -12.74 9.96 -23.13
N LYS A 204 -12.62 11.22 -22.69
CA LYS A 204 -11.52 12.13 -23.05
C LYS A 204 -10.17 11.60 -22.57
N LEU A 205 -10.07 11.08 -21.34
CA LEU A 205 -8.85 10.47 -20.81
C LEU A 205 -8.49 9.20 -21.58
N LEU A 206 -9.45 8.29 -21.77
CA LEU A 206 -9.24 7.03 -22.48
C LEU A 206 -8.86 7.25 -23.95
N GLY A 207 -9.49 8.20 -24.63
CA GLY A 207 -9.15 8.60 -26.00
C GLY A 207 -7.88 9.46 -26.09
N GLY A 208 -7.47 10.08 -24.99
CA GLY A 208 -6.31 10.96 -24.89
C GLY A 208 -4.99 10.27 -24.53
N GLY A 209 -4.99 8.95 -24.36
CA GLY A 209 -3.78 8.15 -24.13
C GLY A 209 -3.72 7.39 -22.80
N LEU A 210 -4.76 7.44 -21.96
CA LEU A 210 -4.74 6.75 -20.66
C LEU A 210 -4.59 5.22 -20.81
N LYS A 211 -5.09 4.64 -21.90
CA LYS A 211 -4.89 3.21 -22.22
C LYS A 211 -3.43 2.85 -22.48
N ASP A 212 -2.67 3.78 -23.06
CA ASP A 212 -1.24 3.60 -23.28
C ASP A 212 -0.49 3.70 -21.96
N VAL A 213 -0.90 4.61 -21.06
CA VAL A 213 -0.38 4.69 -19.68
C VAL A 213 -0.62 3.38 -18.93
N ALA A 214 -1.84 2.83 -18.97
CA ALA A 214 -2.15 1.55 -18.36
C ALA A 214 -1.28 0.40 -18.92
N SER A 215 -1.12 0.36 -20.25
CA SER A 215 -0.29 -0.65 -20.91
C SER A 215 1.20 -0.51 -20.56
N ALA A 216 1.71 0.71 -20.44
CA ALA A 216 3.09 0.99 -20.04
C ALA A 216 3.33 0.61 -18.57
N THR A 217 2.39 0.95 -17.69
CA THR A 217 2.44 0.62 -16.26
C THR A 217 2.55 -0.89 -16.03
N ARG A 218 1.76 -1.69 -16.75
CA ARG A 218 1.84 -3.16 -16.66
C ARG A 218 3.17 -3.72 -17.12
N LYS A 219 3.74 -3.15 -18.19
CA LYS A 219 5.08 -3.54 -18.69
C LYS A 219 6.20 -3.14 -17.73
N GLU A 220 6.06 -2.02 -17.01
CA GLU A 220 7.00 -1.67 -15.94
C GLU A 220 6.89 -2.67 -14.79
N LEU A 221 5.67 -3.00 -14.36
CA LEU A 221 5.46 -4.00 -13.31
C LEU A 221 6.07 -5.37 -13.67
N ASP A 222 5.97 -5.79 -14.94
CA ASP A 222 6.66 -7.02 -15.41
C ASP A 222 8.19 -6.94 -15.22
N ARG A 223 8.79 -5.77 -15.46
CA ARG A 223 10.23 -5.55 -15.25
C ARG A 223 10.58 -5.55 -13.78
N ASP A 224 9.78 -4.87 -12.95
CA ASP A 224 10.01 -4.77 -11.52
C ASP A 224 9.89 -6.14 -10.82
N GLU A 225 8.86 -6.93 -11.12
CA GLU A 225 8.74 -8.30 -10.62
C GLU A 225 9.86 -9.20 -11.16
N GLY A 226 10.28 -9.01 -12.41
CA GLY A 226 11.44 -9.70 -12.99
C GLY A 226 12.73 -9.41 -12.23
N LYS A 227 12.97 -8.13 -11.89
CA LYS A 227 14.12 -7.68 -11.09
C LYS A 227 14.04 -8.23 -9.67
N MET A 228 12.87 -8.16 -9.04
CA MET A 228 12.62 -8.76 -7.72
C MET A 228 12.99 -10.25 -7.72
N HIS A 229 12.45 -11.03 -8.65
CA HIS A 229 12.72 -12.46 -8.74
C HIS A 229 14.21 -12.76 -8.96
N ALA A 230 14.90 -11.95 -9.76
CA ALA A 230 16.33 -12.10 -9.98
C ALA A 230 17.16 -11.84 -8.71
N LEU A 231 16.85 -10.77 -7.97
CA LEU A 231 17.51 -10.42 -6.71
C LEU A 231 17.29 -11.48 -5.63
N LEU A 232 16.05 -11.99 -5.54
CA LEU A 232 15.67 -13.05 -4.62
C LEU A 232 16.06 -14.45 -5.09
N LYS A 233 16.61 -14.58 -6.31
CA LYS A 233 17.02 -15.85 -6.93
C LYS A 233 15.87 -16.86 -7.02
N CYS A 234 14.65 -16.39 -7.26
CA CYS A 234 13.47 -17.24 -7.34
C CYS A 234 13.60 -18.29 -8.46
N GLY A 235 13.08 -19.49 -8.21
CA GLY A 235 13.17 -20.62 -9.14
C GLY A 235 14.55 -21.29 -9.18
N THR A 236 15.48 -20.92 -8.29
CA THR A 236 16.81 -21.55 -8.16
C THR A 236 16.96 -22.27 -6.81
N PRO A 237 17.97 -23.16 -6.64
CA PRO A 237 18.27 -23.77 -5.33
C PRO A 237 18.70 -22.77 -4.25
N GLN A 238 18.99 -21.51 -4.61
CA GLN A 238 19.38 -20.43 -3.70
C GLN A 238 18.27 -19.39 -3.53
N ALA A 239 17.01 -19.74 -3.84
CA ALA A 239 15.87 -18.85 -3.66
C ALA A 239 15.75 -18.36 -2.21
N SER A 240 15.54 -17.05 -2.06
CA SER A 240 15.17 -16.44 -0.79
C SER A 240 13.74 -16.88 -0.40
N PRO A 241 13.42 -17.02 0.91
CA PRO A 241 12.04 -17.22 1.37
C PRO A 241 11.06 -16.15 0.88
N GLY A 242 11.55 -14.95 0.55
CA GLY A 242 10.73 -13.88 -0.05
C GLY A 242 10.04 -14.30 -1.36
N CYS A 243 10.56 -15.29 -2.09
CA CYS A 243 9.93 -15.81 -3.31
C CYS A 243 8.57 -16.48 -3.07
N ASP A 244 8.30 -16.94 -1.85
CA ASP A 244 7.04 -17.60 -1.50
C ASP A 244 5.97 -16.59 -1.01
N VAL A 245 6.33 -15.32 -0.83
CA VAL A 245 5.40 -14.26 -0.45
C VAL A 245 4.66 -13.77 -1.69
N LYS A 246 3.33 -13.90 -1.70
CA LYS A 246 2.50 -13.42 -2.81
C LYS A 246 2.25 -11.92 -2.69
N ALA A 247 2.80 -11.13 -3.59
CA ALA A 247 2.54 -9.69 -3.69
C ALA A 247 1.38 -9.36 -4.65
N ARG A 248 0.54 -8.40 -4.26
CA ARG A 248 -0.51 -7.75 -5.06
C ARG A 248 -0.46 -6.26 -4.83
N PHE A 249 -1.13 -5.50 -5.69
CA PHE A 249 -1.01 -4.05 -5.73
C PHE A 249 -2.36 -3.35 -5.59
N LEU A 250 -2.37 -2.30 -4.79
CA LEU A 250 -3.41 -1.28 -4.80
C LEU A 250 -2.83 -0.05 -5.50
N TYR A 251 -3.47 0.39 -6.58
CA TYR A 251 -3.01 1.60 -7.26
C TYR A 251 -3.28 2.83 -6.37
N GLN A 252 -2.24 3.61 -6.09
CA GLN A 252 -2.35 4.82 -5.26
C GLN A 252 -2.79 6.03 -6.07
N VAL A 253 -3.89 6.64 -5.62
CA VAL A 253 -4.41 7.91 -6.11
C VAL A 253 -3.99 9.01 -5.13
N LEU A 254 -3.33 10.05 -5.64
CA LEU A 254 -2.84 11.17 -4.84
C LEU A 254 -3.96 12.20 -4.62
N ARG A 255 -4.70 12.07 -3.51
CA ARG A 255 -5.96 12.81 -3.28
C ARG A 255 -5.81 14.32 -3.02
N GLY A 256 -4.58 14.79 -2.81
CA GLY A 256 -4.29 16.22 -2.64
C GLY A 256 -3.93 16.96 -3.93
N LEU A 257 -4.00 16.30 -5.09
CA LEU A 257 -3.80 16.94 -6.39
C LEU A 257 -5.07 17.62 -6.91
N PRO A 258 -4.97 18.52 -7.92
CA PRO A 258 -6.14 19.05 -8.61
C PRO A 258 -7.07 17.95 -9.16
N ARG A 259 -8.38 18.21 -9.12
CA ARG A 259 -9.45 17.25 -9.46
C ARG A 259 -9.28 16.52 -10.80
N GLU A 260 -8.76 17.17 -11.84
CA GLU A 260 -8.53 16.52 -13.14
C GLU A 260 -7.42 15.46 -13.09
N GLN A 261 -6.43 15.65 -12.21
CA GLN A 261 -5.35 14.70 -11.99
C GLN A 261 -5.83 13.55 -11.11
N VAL A 262 -6.58 13.85 -10.04
CA VAL A 262 -7.20 12.85 -9.17
C VAL A 262 -8.10 11.94 -9.97
N PHE A 263 -9.03 12.49 -10.75
CA PHE A 263 -9.92 11.68 -11.58
C PHE A 263 -9.17 10.83 -12.61
N ALA A 264 -8.12 11.38 -13.25
CA ALA A 264 -7.30 10.61 -14.19
C ALA A 264 -6.62 9.41 -13.52
N GLN A 265 -6.12 9.58 -12.30
CA GLN A 265 -5.54 8.50 -11.51
C GLN A 265 -6.61 7.49 -11.07
N ILE A 266 -7.80 7.91 -10.65
CA ILE A 266 -8.89 6.98 -10.30
C ILE A 266 -9.26 6.15 -11.54
N VAL A 267 -9.47 6.77 -12.71
CA VAL A 267 -9.77 6.03 -13.96
C VAL A 267 -8.64 5.03 -14.27
N LEU A 268 -7.37 5.42 -14.11
CA LEU A 268 -6.26 4.49 -14.32
C LEU A 268 -6.30 3.32 -13.35
N GLY A 269 -6.56 3.55 -12.06
CA GLY A 269 -6.66 2.50 -11.05
C GLY A 269 -7.73 1.45 -11.40
N PHE A 270 -8.90 1.89 -11.86
CA PHE A 270 -9.95 0.99 -12.35
C PHE A 270 -9.55 0.24 -13.63
N GLU A 271 -8.92 0.90 -14.60
CA GLU A 271 -8.44 0.26 -15.84
C GLU A 271 -7.37 -0.80 -15.54
N LEU A 272 -6.43 -0.52 -14.62
CA LEU A 272 -5.38 -1.46 -14.20
C LEU A 272 -5.97 -2.68 -13.51
N ALA A 273 -6.82 -2.50 -12.50
CA ALA A 273 -7.44 -3.61 -11.76
C ALA A 273 -8.35 -4.47 -12.65
N GLN A 274 -8.96 -3.88 -13.68
CA GLN A 274 -9.74 -4.62 -14.66
C GLN A 274 -8.87 -5.41 -15.65
N ALA A 275 -7.69 -4.89 -16.02
CA ALA A 275 -6.84 -5.43 -17.07
C ALA A 275 -5.74 -6.39 -16.56
N ASP A 276 -5.39 -6.34 -15.28
CA ASP A 276 -4.26 -7.08 -14.72
C ASP A 276 -4.54 -7.53 -13.28
N SER A 277 -4.65 -8.85 -13.08
CA SER A 277 -4.99 -9.47 -11.78
C SER A 277 -3.96 -9.24 -10.65
N ARG A 278 -2.81 -8.63 -10.96
CA ARG A 278 -1.86 -8.19 -9.93
C ARG A 278 -2.34 -6.92 -9.23
N PHE A 279 -3.06 -6.04 -9.92
CA PHE A 279 -3.74 -4.90 -9.31
C PHE A 279 -5.09 -5.38 -8.79
N VAL A 280 -5.23 -5.42 -7.46
CA VAL A 280 -6.44 -5.92 -6.80
C VAL A 280 -7.44 -4.81 -6.48
N GLY A 281 -7.06 -3.55 -6.67
CA GLY A 281 -7.92 -2.39 -6.42
C GLY A 281 -7.15 -1.08 -6.47
N LEU A 282 -7.73 -0.05 -5.90
CA LEU A 282 -7.12 1.26 -5.72
C LEU A 282 -7.30 1.77 -4.29
N ASN A 283 -6.51 2.78 -3.92
CA ASN A 283 -6.61 3.49 -2.65
C ASN A 283 -6.23 4.97 -2.80
N LEU A 284 -6.94 5.86 -2.11
CA LEU A 284 -6.64 7.29 -2.06
C LEU A 284 -5.69 7.57 -0.88
N VAL A 285 -4.54 8.18 -1.16
CA VAL A 285 -3.45 8.44 -0.20
C VAL A 285 -3.12 9.93 -0.11
N MET A 286 -2.07 10.31 0.64
CA MET A 286 -1.68 11.67 1.08
C MET A 286 -2.41 12.14 2.36
N PRO A 287 -1.94 13.18 3.05
CA PRO A 287 -2.60 13.69 4.26
C PRO A 287 -4.08 13.97 4.02
N GLU A 288 -4.92 13.53 4.94
CA GLU A 288 -6.37 13.68 4.82
C GLU A 288 -6.84 15.09 5.19
N ASP A 289 -6.06 15.80 6.01
CA ASP A 289 -6.34 17.13 6.55
C ASP A 289 -5.89 18.27 5.63
N TRP A 290 -5.26 17.97 4.49
CA TRP A 290 -4.93 18.97 3.50
C TRP A 290 -6.19 19.65 2.94
N TYR A 291 -6.01 20.86 2.39
CA TYR A 291 -7.12 21.64 1.83
C TYR A 291 -7.92 20.85 0.79
N VAL A 292 -7.26 20.26 -0.21
CA VAL A 292 -7.95 19.56 -1.31
C VAL A 292 -8.70 18.32 -0.82
N PRO A 293 -8.10 17.39 -0.07
CA PRO A 293 -8.81 16.21 0.44
C PRO A 293 -10.02 16.56 1.31
N MET A 294 -9.93 17.59 2.15
CA MET A 294 -11.05 18.06 2.96
C MET A 294 -12.13 18.78 2.14
N HIS A 295 -11.73 19.63 1.18
CA HIS A 295 -12.65 20.41 0.35
C HIS A 295 -13.36 19.56 -0.71
N ASP A 296 -12.62 18.65 -1.37
CA ASP A 296 -13.08 17.84 -2.50
C ASP A 296 -13.50 16.42 -2.07
N PHE A 297 -13.57 16.10 -0.77
CA PHE A 297 -13.95 14.75 -0.30
C PHE A 297 -15.23 14.23 -0.97
N GLU A 298 -16.29 15.04 -0.98
CA GLU A 298 -17.56 14.67 -1.61
C GLU A 298 -17.38 14.39 -3.11
N LEU A 299 -16.61 15.22 -3.80
CA LEU A 299 -16.29 15.04 -5.21
C LEU A 299 -15.53 13.73 -5.44
N HIS A 300 -14.53 13.41 -4.61
CA HIS A 300 -13.81 12.14 -4.69
C HIS A 300 -14.75 10.93 -4.53
N MET A 301 -15.70 10.98 -3.60
CA MET A 301 -16.69 9.91 -3.44
C MET A 301 -17.60 9.79 -4.66
N GLN A 302 -18.04 10.90 -5.24
CA GLN A 302 -18.85 10.92 -6.46
C GLN A 302 -18.08 10.34 -7.67
N MET A 303 -16.78 10.63 -7.78
CA MET A 303 -15.91 10.05 -8.81
C MET A 303 -15.80 8.52 -8.67
N LEU A 304 -15.60 8.03 -7.45
CA LEU A 304 -15.54 6.59 -7.14
C LEU A 304 -16.88 5.90 -7.42
N ASP A 305 -18.00 6.47 -6.96
CA ASP A 305 -19.35 5.95 -7.23
C ASP A 305 -19.64 5.83 -8.72
N TYR A 306 -19.33 6.88 -9.50
CA TYR A 306 -19.49 6.85 -10.94
C TYR A 306 -18.70 5.72 -11.60
N LEU A 307 -17.42 5.56 -11.22
CA LEU A 307 -16.57 4.54 -11.82
C LEU A 307 -16.92 3.12 -11.33
N HIS A 308 -17.31 2.95 -10.07
CA HIS A 308 -17.71 1.64 -9.56
C HIS A 308 -18.93 1.07 -10.31
N ARG A 309 -19.87 1.92 -10.76
CA ARG A 309 -20.99 1.49 -11.61
C ARG A 309 -20.54 0.96 -12.98
N ILE A 310 -19.41 1.46 -13.50
CA ILE A 310 -18.83 1.04 -14.79
C ILE A 310 -17.94 -0.19 -14.62
N TYR A 311 -17.22 -0.26 -13.51
CA TYR A 311 -16.26 -1.31 -13.17
C TYR A 311 -16.66 -2.02 -11.85
N PRO A 312 -17.82 -2.70 -11.81
CA PRO A 312 -18.42 -3.20 -10.56
C PRO A 312 -17.66 -4.36 -9.90
N LYS A 313 -16.54 -4.80 -10.51
CA LYS A 313 -15.69 -5.89 -9.98
C LYS A 313 -14.38 -5.38 -9.40
N VAL A 314 -14.09 -4.09 -9.54
CA VAL A 314 -12.85 -3.51 -9.00
C VAL A 314 -13.07 -3.18 -7.54
N HIS A 315 -12.21 -3.71 -6.69
CA HIS A 315 -12.24 -3.47 -5.25
C HIS A 315 -11.74 -2.06 -4.91
N ILE A 316 -12.32 -1.48 -3.87
CA ILE A 316 -11.97 -0.16 -3.37
C ILE A 316 -11.62 -0.29 -1.89
N SER A 317 -10.43 0.18 -1.53
CA SER A 317 -10.00 0.35 -0.14
C SER A 317 -9.60 1.80 0.01
N LEU A 318 -9.98 2.48 1.10
CA LEU A 318 -9.68 3.90 1.27
C LEU A 318 -9.00 4.15 2.61
N HIS A 319 -7.98 5.02 2.63
CA HIS A 319 -7.68 5.74 3.87
C HIS A 319 -8.90 6.60 4.19
N ALA A 320 -9.48 6.39 5.36
CA ALA A 320 -10.55 7.23 5.84
C ALA A 320 -10.40 7.49 7.33
N ASP A 321 -10.51 8.76 7.67
CA ASP A 321 -10.50 9.25 9.04
C ASP A 321 -9.18 8.92 9.77
N GLU A 322 -8.05 9.11 9.07
CA GLU A 322 -6.73 9.33 9.67
C GLU A 322 -6.63 10.77 10.21
N LEU A 323 -7.69 11.20 10.90
CA LEU A 323 -7.93 12.55 11.39
C LEU A 323 -8.07 12.55 12.90
N ALA A 324 -7.95 13.73 13.51
CA ALA A 324 -8.12 13.89 14.95
C ALA A 324 -8.64 15.28 15.32
N MET A 325 -9.26 15.37 16.50
CA MET A 325 -9.61 16.65 17.11
C MET A 325 -8.38 17.55 17.23
N GLY A 326 -8.49 18.77 16.72
CA GLY A 326 -7.40 19.76 16.72
C GLY A 326 -6.56 19.77 15.44
N LEU A 327 -6.65 18.73 14.60
CA LEU A 327 -6.06 18.71 13.27
C LEU A 327 -7.01 19.34 12.24
N VAL A 328 -8.30 19.00 12.32
CA VAL A 328 -9.37 19.54 11.47
C VAL A 328 -10.53 20.11 12.30
N PRO A 329 -11.40 20.96 11.72
CA PRO A 329 -12.63 21.39 12.36
C PRO A 329 -13.54 20.21 12.76
N PRO A 330 -14.33 20.31 13.84
CA PRO A 330 -15.17 19.20 14.32
C PRO A 330 -16.15 18.63 13.31
N GLU A 331 -16.60 19.42 12.33
CA GLU A 331 -17.44 19.00 11.21
C GLU A 331 -16.74 18.03 10.26
N GLY A 332 -15.43 18.16 10.08
CA GLY A 332 -14.62 17.28 9.21
C GLY A 332 -14.45 15.85 9.75
N LEU A 333 -14.73 15.62 11.04
CA LEU A 333 -14.56 14.30 11.68
C LEU A 333 -15.82 13.41 11.63
N ARG A 334 -16.87 13.83 10.90
CA ARG A 334 -18.23 13.31 11.11
C ARG A 334 -18.77 12.39 10.02
N PHE A 335 -18.00 12.14 8.96
CA PHE A 335 -18.52 11.47 7.77
C PHE A 335 -17.50 10.66 6.96
N HIS A 336 -16.19 10.82 7.17
CA HIS A 336 -15.16 10.31 6.25
C HIS A 336 -15.19 8.78 6.10
N ILE A 337 -15.37 8.01 7.18
CA ILE A 337 -15.52 6.55 7.14
C ILE A 337 -16.86 6.17 6.52
N ARG A 338 -17.96 6.76 7.00
CA ARG A 338 -19.31 6.39 6.55
C ARG A 338 -19.48 6.65 5.05
N ASP A 339 -19.12 7.84 4.58
CA ASP A 339 -19.27 8.19 3.17
C ASP A 339 -18.28 7.44 2.27
N SER A 340 -17.09 7.07 2.78
CA SER A 340 -16.18 6.16 2.07
C SER A 340 -16.84 4.81 1.78
N ILE A 341 -17.63 4.27 2.72
CA ILE A 341 -18.35 3.01 2.57
C ILE A 341 -19.61 3.19 1.71
N GLU A 342 -20.49 4.12 2.10
CA GLU A 342 -21.83 4.25 1.53
C GLU A 342 -21.83 4.88 0.13
N ARG A 343 -20.89 5.78 -0.14
CA ARG A 343 -20.80 6.53 -1.42
C ARG A 343 -19.56 6.13 -2.20
N GLY A 344 -18.42 5.98 -1.54
CA GLY A 344 -17.16 5.57 -2.17
C GLY A 344 -17.06 4.07 -2.48
N HIS A 345 -18.01 3.26 -1.99
CA HIS A 345 -18.03 1.79 -2.12
C HIS A 345 -16.79 1.10 -1.54
N ALA A 346 -16.15 1.70 -0.52
CA ALA A 346 -15.01 1.09 0.14
C ALA A 346 -15.40 -0.22 0.86
N GLU A 347 -14.63 -1.27 0.57
CA GLU A 347 -14.76 -2.59 1.19
C GLU A 347 -13.77 -2.78 2.35
N ARG A 348 -12.77 -1.90 2.45
CA ARG A 348 -11.82 -1.80 3.57
C ARG A 348 -11.55 -0.34 3.91
N ILE A 349 -11.42 -0.06 5.20
CA ILE A 349 -11.05 1.25 5.71
C ILE A 349 -9.65 1.16 6.32
N GLY A 350 -8.71 1.90 5.73
CA GLY A 350 -7.43 2.18 6.34
C GLY A 350 -7.59 3.12 7.52
N HIS A 351 -6.99 2.76 8.65
CA HIS A 351 -6.93 3.53 9.90
C HIS A 351 -8.24 3.58 10.70
N GLY A 352 -9.20 4.41 10.30
CA GLY A 352 -10.45 4.63 11.05
C GLY A 352 -10.24 5.11 12.50
N VAL A 353 -9.23 5.94 12.75
CA VAL A 353 -8.80 6.29 14.11
C VAL A 353 -9.79 7.19 14.86
N ALA A 354 -10.61 7.95 14.14
CA ALA A 354 -11.61 8.85 14.72
C ALA A 354 -13.05 8.32 14.53
N VAL A 355 -13.25 7.00 14.35
CA VAL A 355 -14.58 6.38 14.16
C VAL A 355 -15.61 6.77 15.22
N MET A 356 -15.17 7.15 16.43
CA MET A 356 -16.06 7.60 17.51
C MET A 356 -16.54 9.05 17.36
N ASN A 357 -15.97 9.83 16.45
CA ASN A 357 -16.35 11.20 16.09
C ASN A 357 -17.38 11.24 14.95
N GLU A 358 -17.55 10.14 14.22
CA GLU A 358 -18.53 9.95 13.14
C GLU A 358 -19.97 10.23 13.59
N HIS A 359 -20.84 10.53 12.62
CA HIS A 359 -22.27 10.58 12.89
C HIS A 359 -22.82 9.15 13.15
N ASP A 360 -23.48 8.97 14.31
CA ASP A 360 -23.93 7.67 14.82
C ASP A 360 -22.81 6.61 14.75
N PRO A 361 -21.74 6.75 15.55
CA PRO A 361 -20.56 5.90 15.45
C PRO A 361 -20.87 4.45 15.83
N LEU A 362 -21.82 4.23 16.74
CA LEU A 362 -22.28 2.88 17.09
C LEU A 362 -23.09 2.24 15.95
N GLY A 363 -23.89 3.02 15.24
CA GLY A 363 -24.56 2.56 14.02
C GLY A 363 -23.57 2.22 12.92
N LEU A 364 -22.56 3.07 12.71
CA LEU A 364 -21.50 2.85 11.72
C LEU A 364 -20.74 1.54 12.00
N MET A 365 -20.30 1.30 13.23
CA MET A 365 -19.61 0.05 13.57
C MET A 365 -20.49 -1.19 13.34
N ARG A 366 -21.80 -1.10 13.63
CA ARG A 366 -22.74 -2.19 13.31
C ARG A 366 -22.85 -2.41 11.81
N GLU A 367 -22.89 -1.34 11.02
CA GLU A 367 -22.95 -1.41 9.57
C GLU A 367 -21.68 -2.00 8.96
N MET A 368 -20.50 -1.54 9.38
CA MET A 368 -19.21 -2.10 8.97
C MET A 368 -19.17 -3.60 9.25
N SER A 369 -19.58 -4.02 10.45
CA SER A 369 -19.67 -5.43 10.81
C SER A 369 -20.67 -6.21 9.94
N GLN A 370 -21.86 -5.66 9.66
CA GLN A 370 -22.88 -6.33 8.84
C GLN A 370 -22.46 -6.46 7.37
N ARG A 371 -21.73 -5.47 6.85
CA ARG A 371 -21.23 -5.44 5.48
C ARG A 371 -19.88 -6.15 5.31
N ASN A 372 -19.26 -6.60 6.41
CA ASN A 372 -17.89 -7.14 6.46
C ASN A 372 -16.84 -6.17 5.89
N VAL A 373 -16.99 -4.88 6.19
CA VAL A 373 -15.94 -3.89 5.93
C VAL A 373 -14.84 -4.09 6.97
N LEU A 374 -13.62 -4.36 6.50
CA LEU A 374 -12.44 -4.54 7.34
C LEU A 374 -11.84 -3.22 7.80
#